data_AF-A0A927XDW9-F1
#
_entry.id   AF-A0A927XDW9-F1
#
_cell.length_a   1.000
_cell.length_b   1.000
_cell.length_c   1.000
_cell.angle_alpha   90.00
_cell.angle_beta   90.00
_cell.angle_gamma   90.00
#
_symmetry.space_group_name_H-M   'P 1'
#
loop_
_entity.id
_entity.type
_entity.pdbx_description
1 polymer ?
#
loop_
_entity_poly.entity_id
_entity_poly.type
_entity_poly.pdbx_seq_one_letter_code
_entity_poly.pdbx_strand_id
1 'polypeptide(L)' 'MSTVIVRNGNVDGALRTMKQRNMKDGLLKAVRERNEGYLKPGAKRRKEKKEAIRNSRKRRKEDR' A
#
# COMPACT_ATOMS: atom_id res chain seq x y z
N MET A 1 -0.62 14.06 -0.64
CA MET A 1 0.44 14.44 0.32
C MET A 1 -0.13 14.31 1.71
N SER A 2 0.30 13.33 2.48
CA SER A 2 -0.22 13.11 3.84
C SER A 2 0.65 13.86 4.85
N THR A 3 0.26 15.08 5.18
CA THR A 3 0.82 15.81 6.33
C THR A 3 0.42 15.11 7.63
N VAL A 4 1.39 14.89 8.51
CA VAL A 4 1.18 14.29 9.84
C VAL A 4 1.59 15.31 10.87
N ILE A 5 0.64 15.66 11.74
CA ILE A 5 0.87 16.60 12.84
C ILE A 5 1.45 15.80 14.01
N VAL A 6 2.65 16.16 14.44
CA VAL A 6 3.26 15.59 15.65
C VAL A 6 2.63 16.28 16.86
N ARG A 7 2.04 15.52 17.77
CA ARG A 7 1.50 16.04 19.03
C ARG A 7 2.40 15.62 20.19
N ASN A 8 2.63 16.53 21.13
CA ASN A 8 3.33 16.27 22.39
C ASN A 8 4.75 15.68 22.23
N GLY A 9 5.47 16.04 21.16
CA GLY A 9 6.83 15.54 20.91
C GLY A 9 6.93 14.05 20.58
N ASN A 10 5.81 13.34 20.38
CA ASN A 10 5.83 11.91 20.06
C ASN A 10 6.14 11.67 18.57
N VAL A 11 7.43 11.72 18.24
CA VAL A 11 7.95 11.55 16.88
C VAL A 11 7.75 10.11 16.38
N ASP A 12 8.00 9.10 17.22
CA ASP A 12 7.89 7.70 16.83
C ASP A 12 6.46 7.30 16.44
N GLY A 13 5.47 7.79 17.21
CA GLY A 13 4.06 7.63 16.88
C GLY A 13 3.71 8.29 15.55
N ALA A 14 4.19 9.51 15.32
CA ALA A 14 3.98 10.23 14.06
C ALA A 14 4.59 9.49 12.87
N LEU A 15 5.80 8.94 13.00
CA LEU A 15 6.44 8.13 11.95
C LEU A 15 5.65 6.87 11.62
N ARG A 16 5.12 6.18 12.65
CA ARG A 16 4.27 5.00 12.45
C ARG A 16 2.97 5.35 11.73
N THR A 17 2.31 6.43 12.14
CA THR A 17 1.08 6.92 11.49
C THR A 17 1.35 7.37 10.07
N MET A 18 2.45 8.08 9.82
CA MET A 18 2.87 8.49 8.47
C MET A 18 3.06 7.28 7.57
N LYS A 19 3.78 6.25 8.05
CA LYS A 19 3.98 5.00 7.31
C LYS A 19 2.64 4.33 6.99
N GLN A 20 1.73 4.23 7.97
CA GLN A 20 0.41 3.64 7.76
C GLN A 20 -0.46 4.42 6.76
N ARG A 21 -0.47 5.76 6.85
CA ARG A 21 -1.18 6.62 5.88
C ARG A 21 -0.62 6.45 4.47
N ASN A 22 0.70 6.49 4.33
CA ASN A 22 1.37 6.32 3.02
C ASN A 22 1.11 4.92 2.41
N MET A 23 1.02 3.88 3.26
CA MET A 23 0.63 2.54 2.81
C MET A 23 -0.84 2.47 2.34
N LYS A 24 -1.76 3.20 3.00
CA LYS A 24 -3.17 3.29 2.58
C LYS A 24 -3.34 4.10 1.29
N ASP A 25 -2.60 5.20 1.16
CA ASP A 25 -2.60 6.05 -0.04
C ASP A 25 -2.03 5.32 -1.27
N GLY A 26 -1.26 4.23 -1.07
CA GLY A 26 -0.75 3.37 -2.15
C GLY A 26 0.35 4.02 -3.00
N LEU A 27 0.86 5.19 -2.59
CA LEU A 27 1.78 6.01 -3.37
C LEU A 27 3.06 5.25 -3.73
N LEU A 28 3.65 4.53 -2.77
CA LEU A 28 4.85 3.71 -3.02
C LEU A 28 4.60 2.57 -4.03
N LYS A 29 3.38 2.02 -4.04
CA LYS A 29 3.00 0.98 -4.99
C LYS A 29 2.87 1.55 -6.41
N ALA A 30 2.25 2.72 -6.54
CA ALA A 30 2.12 3.42 -7.81
C ALA A 30 3.49 3.84 -8.38
N VAL A 31 4.41 4.30 -7.54
CA VAL A 31 5.80 4.60 -7.94
C VAL A 31 6.50 3.33 -8.43
N ARG A 32 6.35 2.21 -7.71
CA ARG A 32 6.95 0.94 -8.11
C ARG A 32 6.41 0.44 -9.45
N GLU A 33 5.10 0.51 -9.67
CA GLU A 33 4.48 0.16 -10.96
C GLU A 33 4.95 1.07 -12.10
N ARG A 34 5.18 2.36 -11.82
CA ARG A 34 5.75 3.29 -12.80
C ARG A 34 7.20 2.94 -13.14
N ASN A 35 8.01 2.61 -12.14
CA ASN A 35 9.42 2.23 -12.31
C ASN A 35 9.59 0.87 -13.00
N GLU A 36 8.63 -0.05 -12.84
CA GLU A 36 8.61 -1.34 -13.55
C GLU A 36 8.39 -1.17 -15.07
N GLY A 37 7.95 0.00 -15.54
CA GLY A 37 7.84 0.33 -16.96
C GLY A 37 6.71 -0.43 -17.67
N TYR A 38 6.89 -0.68 -18.98
CA TYR A 38 5.87 -1.37 -19.78
C TYR A 38 5.83 -2.87 -19.47
N LEU A 39 4.67 -3.33 -19.00
CA LEU A 39 4.33 -4.74 -18.83
C LEU A 39 3.31 -5.15 -19.88
N LYS A 40 3.53 -6.30 -20.53
CA LYS A 40 2.54 -6.90 -21.44
C LYS A 40 1.18 -7.05 -20.73
N PRO A 41 0.04 -6.81 -21.41
CA PRO A 41 -1.29 -6.85 -20.78
C PRO A 41 -1.58 -8.14 -20.00
N GLY A 42 -1.14 -9.29 -20.53
CA GLY A 42 -1.30 -10.57 -19.85
C GLY A 42 -0.52 -10.69 -18.54
N ALA A 43 0.67 -10.08 -18.46
CA ALA A 43 1.46 -10.06 -17.23
C ALA A 43 0.81 -9.16 -16.18
N LYS A 44 0.28 -7.99 -16.59
CA LYS A 44 -0.45 -7.06 -15.72
C LYS A 44 -1.69 -7.73 -15.10
N ARG A 45 -2.53 -8.36 -15.93
CA ARG A 45 -3.73 -9.10 -15.47
C ARG A 45 -3.39 -10.22 -14.48
N ARG A 46 -2.29 -10.96 -14.72
CA ARG A 46 -1.84 -12.01 -13.80
C ARG A 46 -1.37 -11.45 -12.45
N LYS A 47 -0.69 -10.29 -12.43
CA LYS A 47 -0.25 -9.62 -11.21
C LYS A 47 -1.45 -9.15 -10.39
N GLU A 48 -2.39 -8.46 -11.03
CA GLU A 48 -3.64 -7.97 -10.42
C GLU A 48 -4.47 -9.12 -9.83
N LYS A 49 -4.65 -10.22 -10.58
CA LYS A 49 -5.38 -11.40 -10.08
C LYS A 49 -4.72 -12.01 -8.85
N LYS A 50 -3.38 -12.13 -8.83
CA LYS A 50 -2.63 -12.64 -7.68
C LYS A 50 -2.79 -11.74 -6.45
N GLU A 51 -2.76 -10.42 -6.64
CA GLU A 51 -2.96 -9.45 -5.56
C GLU A 51 -4.38 -9.48 -5.01
N ALA A 52 -5.40 -9.56 -5.86
CA ALA A 52 -6.80 -9.67 -5.46
C ALA A 52 -7.04 -10.92 -4.61
N ILE A 53 -6.49 -12.08 -5.02
CA ILE A 53 -6.55 -13.32 -4.24
C ILE A 53 -5.88 -13.15 -2.86
N ARG A 54 -4.71 -12.51 -2.81
CA ARG A 54 -4.00 -12.25 -1.55
C ARG A 54 -4.82 -11.35 -0.62
N ASN A 55 -5.41 -10.29 -1.15
CA ASN A 55 -6.25 -9.36 -0.40
C ASN A 55 -7.54 -10.01 0.12
N SER A 56 -8.20 -10.81 -0.71
CA SER A 56 -9.39 -11.59 -0.32
C SER A 56 -9.07 -12.57 0.82
N ARG A 57 -7.96 -13.31 0.71
CA ARG A 57 -7.50 -14.22 1.77
C ARG A 57 -7.17 -13.49 3.06
N LYS A 58 -6.59 -12.29 2.97
CA LYS A 58 -6.29 -11.46 4.15
C LYS A 58 -7.57 -10.99 4.84
N ARG A 59 -8.54 -10.45 4.09
CA ARG A 59 -9.84 -10.03 4.64
C ARG A 59 -10.58 -11.19 5.30
N ARG A 60 -10.65 -12.34 4.63
CA ARG A 60 -11.29 -13.54 5.20
C ARG A 60 -10.65 -14.04 6.51
N LYS A 61 -9.35 -13.79 6.72
CA LYS A 61 -8.68 -14.11 7.99
C LYS A 61 -8.96 -13.08 9.09
N GLU A 62 -9.28 -11.84 8.72
CA GLU A 62 -9.62 -10.76 9.64
C GLU A 62 -11.08 -10.85 10.08
N ASP A 63 -11.96 -11.29 9.18
CA ASP A 63 -13.39 -11.50 9.45
C ASP A 63 -13.70 -12.72 10.34
N ARG A 64 -12.69 -13.54 10.66
CA ARG A 64 -12.83 -14.82 11.37
C ARG A 64 -12.14 -14.75 12.73
#